data_AF-A0A848GN96-F1
#
_entry.id   AF-A0A848GN96-F1
#
_cell.length_a   1.000
_cell.length_b   1.000
_cell.length_c   1.000
_cell.angle_alpha   90.00
_cell.angle_beta   90.00
_cell.angle_gamma   90.00
#
_symmetry.space_group_name_H-M   'P 1'
#
loop_
_entity.id
_entity.type
_entity.pdbx_description
1 polymer ?
#
loop_
_entity_poly.entity_id
_entity_poly.type
_entity_poly.pdbx_seq_one_letter_code
_entity_poly.pdbx_strand_id
1 'polypeptide(L)'
;MKNEVADSYIKNGSALQPATFNIQGKGNIANDYVFDNSAYAAGNLELRSVNNPGIGFHRPGVWGWSLYSDGGMNLRGRNSDGRDVTFWNSANAPRPLAQRDFRLYKDDGTSADVFGQGTTFCYAAGSPYNGPLLSFGGLDGGYDCQINAEYYDGKTIAFRVRNGDKQTWNPWLRLIHEGNVATKGSDVVLKTEANGYLGVENWVRVGQQTGLYTAQGSHFFPNTAFSWAIRPEHGATSIWLELQNEAGNNIGGFYGDMYGNMGIVNAGANGWRIKTDVSGNAYVTGQVQATSFFQTSLRSLKKDMQPLPYAALPVLMKAQVRSFKFKADSTGKTNVGFIADEVPDEISIPGRGGVDQASTVGLLVKSTQELNTAQTDLKLQVKELQQQLQDMQQQLKQQQVLIEQLLQKKS
;
A
#
# COMPACT_ATOMS: atom_id res chain seq x y z
N MET A 1 82.62 70.61 18.51
CA MET A 1 81.36 71.37 18.47
C MET A 1 81.25 71.98 17.08
N LYS A 2 80.05 71.91 16.48
CA LYS A 2 79.61 72.39 15.15
C LYS A 2 79.62 71.36 14.00
N ASN A 3 78.48 70.68 13.92
CA ASN A 3 77.86 70.19 12.69
C ASN A 3 77.47 71.41 11.84
N GLU A 4 77.80 71.37 10.55
CA GLU A 4 77.18 72.23 9.55
C GLU A 4 76.27 71.37 8.68
N VAL A 5 74.96 71.56 8.86
CA VAL A 5 73.92 71.15 7.92
C VAL A 5 73.63 72.40 7.09
N ALA A 6 73.90 72.32 5.80
CA ALA A 6 73.60 73.40 4.86
C ALA A 6 72.11 73.34 4.49
N ASP A 7 71.29 74.17 5.13
CA ASP A 7 69.96 74.52 4.64
C ASP A 7 70.08 75.76 3.75
N SER A 8 69.97 75.57 2.44
CA SER A 8 69.83 76.67 1.49
C SER A 8 68.38 77.15 1.44
N TYR A 9 68.14 78.40 1.88
CA TYR A 9 66.92 79.14 1.61
C TYR A 9 66.93 79.69 0.17
N ILE A 10 65.79 79.61 -0.53
CA ILE A 10 65.45 80.55 -1.60
C ILE A 10 64.10 81.20 -1.28
N LYS A 11 64.08 82.54 -1.39
CA LYS A 11 62.93 83.41 -1.21
C LYS A 11 62.52 84.00 -2.56
N ASN A 12 61.26 83.81 -2.92
CA ASN A 12 60.30 84.73 -3.58
C ASN A 12 59.59 84.18 -4.82
N GLY A 13 58.25 84.30 -4.79
CA GLY A 13 57.43 84.50 -5.99
C GLY A 13 56.44 83.39 -6.33
N SER A 14 55.30 83.35 -5.63
CA SER A 14 53.99 82.88 -6.10
C SER A 14 53.92 81.53 -6.83
N ALA A 15 53.94 80.42 -6.08
CA ALA A 15 53.32 79.14 -6.47
C ALA A 15 53.06 78.30 -5.20
N LEU A 16 51.99 77.49 -5.24
CA LEU A 16 51.50 76.62 -4.17
C LEU A 16 52.63 75.88 -3.43
N GLN A 17 52.67 76.00 -2.11
CA GLN A 17 53.60 75.28 -1.24
C GLN A 17 53.36 73.76 -1.37
N PRO A 18 54.39 72.95 -1.67
CA PRO A 18 54.26 71.50 -1.56
C PRO A 18 54.11 71.13 -0.08
N ALA A 19 53.05 70.40 0.26
CA ALA A 19 52.91 69.81 1.58
C ALA A 19 54.14 68.93 1.85
N THR A 20 54.91 69.25 2.88
CA THR A 20 56.03 68.43 3.31
C THR A 20 55.50 67.12 3.89
N PHE A 21 55.75 66.02 3.19
CA PHE A 21 55.49 64.67 3.70
C PHE A 21 56.61 64.29 4.68
N ASN A 22 56.37 64.48 5.99
CA ASN A 22 57.31 64.10 7.04
C ASN A 22 57.27 62.59 7.28
N ILE A 23 58.35 61.89 6.94
CA ILE A 23 58.58 60.50 7.38
C ILE A 23 59.34 60.55 8.72
N GLN A 24 58.63 60.34 9.84
CA GLN A 24 59.28 60.19 11.15
C GLN A 24 59.70 58.73 11.36
N GLY A 25 60.98 58.43 11.08
CA GLY A 25 61.64 57.20 11.53
C GLY A 25 62.22 57.38 12.94
N LYS A 26 61.82 56.56 13.91
CA LYS A 26 62.43 56.53 15.25
C LYS A 26 63.46 55.39 15.29
N GLY A 27 64.72 55.68 14.97
CA GLY A 27 65.85 54.74 15.02
C GLY A 27 67.01 55.17 14.12
N ASN A 28 68.26 54.83 14.48
CA ASN A 28 69.48 55.17 13.72
C ASN A 28 69.34 54.79 12.24
N ILE A 29 69.16 55.79 11.36
CA ILE A 29 69.06 55.61 9.91
C ILE A 29 70.49 55.47 9.37
N ALA A 30 71.03 54.26 9.42
CA ALA A 30 72.23 53.93 8.67
C ALA A 30 71.84 53.70 7.19
N ASN A 31 72.23 54.65 6.33
CA ASN A 31 72.65 54.57 4.92
C ASN A 31 71.98 53.66 3.85
N ASP A 32 70.93 52.88 4.12
CA ASP A 32 70.46 51.88 3.14
C ASP A 32 69.17 52.23 2.37
N TYR A 33 68.70 53.49 2.41
CA TYR A 33 67.56 53.93 1.60
C TYR A 33 67.98 54.99 0.58
N VAL A 34 68.14 54.55 -0.68
CA VAL A 34 68.36 55.44 -1.83
C VAL A 34 66.99 55.85 -2.39
N PHE A 35 66.65 57.13 -2.32
CA PHE A 35 65.51 57.69 -3.05
C PHE A 35 65.98 58.05 -4.47
N ASP A 36 65.34 57.49 -5.49
CA ASP A 36 65.59 57.86 -6.89
C ASP A 36 65.01 59.26 -7.17
N ASN A 37 65.83 60.13 -7.74
CA ASN A 37 65.48 61.53 -8.06
C ASN A 37 64.36 61.65 -9.12
N SER A 38 63.93 60.53 -9.71
CA SER A 38 62.88 60.46 -10.72
C SER A 38 61.46 60.35 -10.16
N ALA A 39 61.29 60.25 -8.83
CA ALA A 39 60.01 59.97 -8.16
C ALA A 39 58.92 61.06 -8.32
N TYR A 40 59.28 62.25 -8.80
CA TYR A 40 58.34 63.39 -8.91
C TYR A 40 57.60 63.52 -10.25
N ALA A 41 57.94 62.72 -11.28
CA ALA A 41 57.30 62.85 -12.61
C ALA A 41 56.12 61.89 -12.85
N ALA A 42 55.99 60.84 -12.04
CA ALA A 42 54.83 59.96 -11.99
C ALA A 42 54.73 59.46 -10.54
N GLY A 43 53.66 59.81 -9.81
CA GLY A 43 53.57 59.74 -8.34
C GLY A 43 53.65 58.36 -7.71
N ASN A 44 54.79 57.68 -7.83
CA ASN A 44 55.09 56.40 -7.21
C ASN A 44 56.20 56.59 -6.18
N LEU A 45 55.87 56.36 -4.90
CA LEU A 45 56.86 56.22 -3.82
C LEU A 45 57.41 54.79 -3.85
N GLU A 46 58.71 54.66 -4.12
CA GLU A 46 59.39 53.37 -4.18
C GLU A 46 60.27 53.18 -2.94
N LEU A 47 59.94 52.19 -2.10
CA LEU A 47 60.73 51.78 -0.93
C LEU A 47 61.30 50.39 -1.19
N ARG A 48 62.60 50.30 -1.44
CA ARG A 48 63.32 49.03 -1.68
C ARG A 48 64.11 48.63 -0.44
N SER A 49 64.18 47.33 -0.16
CA SER A 49 65.18 46.73 0.73
C SER A 49 66.19 45.96 -0.11
N VAL A 50 67.49 46.19 0.13
CA VAL A 50 68.61 45.61 -0.66
C VAL A 50 68.65 44.08 -0.61
N ASN A 51 68.04 43.47 0.41
CA ASN A 51 68.09 42.01 0.61
C ASN A 51 66.79 41.30 0.22
N ASN A 52 65.72 42.01 -0.14
CA ASN A 52 64.46 41.38 -0.56
C ASN A 52 63.62 42.34 -1.42
N PRO A 53 63.55 42.16 -2.75
CA PRO A 53 62.87 43.09 -3.65
C PRO A 53 61.35 42.89 -3.55
N GLY A 54 60.70 43.64 -2.66
CA GLY A 54 59.25 43.72 -2.58
C GLY A 54 58.82 45.15 -2.28
N ILE A 55 58.05 45.77 -3.18
CA ILE A 55 57.42 47.07 -2.96
C ILE A 55 56.22 46.86 -2.04
N GLY A 56 56.33 47.18 -0.75
CA GLY A 56 55.23 46.97 0.21
C GLY A 56 55.34 47.73 1.52
N PHE A 57 54.19 48.02 2.14
CA PHE A 57 54.08 48.55 3.51
C PHE A 57 54.57 47.50 4.52
N HIS A 58 55.83 47.57 4.93
CA HIS A 58 56.41 46.65 5.91
C HIS A 58 56.29 47.19 7.35
N ARG A 59 55.85 46.36 8.30
CA ARG A 59 56.20 46.49 9.72
C ARG A 59 57.14 45.33 10.08
N PRO A 60 58.40 45.59 10.49
CA PRO A 60 59.31 44.53 10.91
C PRO A 60 58.82 43.81 12.17
N GLY A 61 58.71 42.47 12.12
CA GLY A 61 58.36 41.61 13.25
C GLY A 61 57.82 40.23 12.83
N VAL A 62 57.74 39.29 13.78
CA VAL A 62 57.42 37.84 13.62
C VAL A 62 56.08 37.56 12.90
N TRP A 63 55.24 38.57 12.69
CA TRP A 63 53.88 38.46 12.12
C TRP A 63 53.60 39.44 10.98
N GLY A 64 54.64 39.98 10.32
CA GLY A 64 54.49 40.92 9.21
C GLY A 64 54.01 40.24 7.91
N TRP A 65 53.10 40.89 7.19
CA TRP A 65 52.71 40.52 5.83
C TRP A 65 53.31 41.53 4.85
N SER A 66 53.96 41.07 3.78
CA SER A 66 54.40 41.96 2.71
C SER A 66 53.42 41.90 1.55
N LEU A 67 52.84 43.05 1.19
CA LEU A 67 52.09 43.21 -0.05
C LEU A 67 53.08 43.45 -1.19
N TYR A 68 52.96 42.74 -2.29
CA TYR A 68 53.79 42.95 -3.49
C TYR A 68 53.03 42.59 -4.76
N SER A 69 53.41 43.18 -5.89
CA SER A 69 53.02 42.71 -7.22
C SER A 69 54.14 41.82 -7.76
N ASP A 70 53.79 40.68 -8.34
CA ASP A 70 54.73 39.72 -8.93
C ASP A 70 55.13 40.06 -10.38
N GLY A 71 54.81 41.27 -10.85
CA GLY A 71 54.96 41.68 -12.25
C GLY A 71 53.75 41.35 -13.13
N GLY A 72 52.71 40.69 -12.57
CA GLY A 72 51.39 40.52 -13.20
C GLY A 72 50.30 41.42 -12.61
N MET A 73 49.04 41.17 -12.99
CA MET A 73 47.86 41.93 -12.50
C MET A 73 47.43 41.58 -11.06
N ASN A 74 48.20 40.76 -10.35
CA ASN A 74 47.84 40.25 -9.04
C ASN A 74 48.54 41.01 -7.91
N LEU A 75 47.76 41.44 -6.92
CA LEU A 75 48.29 41.84 -5.62
C LEU A 75 48.49 40.58 -4.77
N ARG A 76 49.70 40.35 -4.30
CA ARG A 76 50.05 39.21 -3.44
C ARG A 76 50.43 39.68 -2.05
N GLY A 77 50.20 38.82 -1.07
CA GLY A 77 50.73 38.92 0.27
C GLY A 77 51.74 37.80 0.48
N ARG A 78 52.84 38.04 1.18
CA ARG A 78 53.70 36.97 1.69
C ARG A 78 53.70 37.01 3.20
N ASN A 79 53.42 35.88 3.84
CA ASN A 79 53.48 35.74 5.28
C ASN A 79 54.93 35.50 5.76
N SER A 80 55.15 35.56 7.07
CA SER A 80 56.47 35.36 7.69
C SER A 80 57.07 33.96 7.50
N ASP A 81 56.25 32.97 7.11
CA ASP A 81 56.71 31.60 6.79
C ASP A 81 57.14 31.45 5.31
N GLY A 82 57.12 32.53 4.53
CA GLY A 82 57.45 32.50 3.10
C GLY A 82 56.31 31.98 2.20
N ARG A 83 55.10 31.78 2.73
CA ARG A 83 53.92 31.42 1.94
C ARG A 83 53.30 32.64 1.29
N ASP A 84 53.07 32.54 -0.01
CA ASP A 84 52.35 33.54 -0.79
C ASP A 84 50.83 33.32 -0.69
N VAL A 85 50.09 34.41 -0.49
CA VAL A 85 48.64 34.51 -0.64
C VAL A 85 48.33 35.46 -1.79
N THR A 86 47.31 35.16 -2.57
CA THR A 86 46.82 36.08 -3.61
C THR A 86 45.62 36.83 -3.05
N PHE A 87 45.59 38.15 -3.17
CA PHE A 87 44.42 38.95 -2.84
C PHE A 87 43.46 38.94 -4.03
N TRP A 88 42.20 38.59 -3.75
CA TRP A 88 41.16 38.46 -4.76
C TRP A 88 40.56 39.84 -5.03
N ASN A 89 40.48 40.22 -6.30
CA ASN A 89 39.86 41.44 -6.79
C ASN A 89 39.08 41.14 -8.09
N SER A 90 38.29 42.11 -8.55
CA SER A 90 37.47 41.94 -9.77
C SER A 90 38.28 41.75 -11.06
N ALA A 91 39.58 42.07 -11.05
CA ALA A 91 40.47 41.88 -12.18
C ALA A 91 41.12 40.48 -12.22
N ASN A 92 41.20 39.77 -11.09
CA ASN A 92 41.85 38.45 -11.00
C ASN A 92 40.97 37.31 -10.49
N ALA A 93 39.76 37.59 -10.01
CA ALA A 93 38.80 36.59 -9.57
C ALA A 93 37.36 37.04 -9.88
N PRO A 94 36.87 36.87 -11.12
CA PRO A 94 35.50 37.26 -11.51
C PRO A 94 34.40 36.46 -10.80
N ARG A 95 34.74 35.44 -10.00
CA ARG A 95 33.81 34.61 -9.22
C ARG A 95 34.38 34.27 -7.84
N PRO A 96 33.56 34.25 -6.77
CA PRO A 96 33.99 33.99 -5.38
C PRO A 96 34.53 32.56 -5.11
N LEU A 97 34.40 31.65 -6.07
CA LEU A 97 35.13 30.37 -6.14
C LEU A 97 35.95 30.41 -7.43
N ALA A 98 37.28 30.25 -7.32
CA ALA A 98 38.15 30.36 -8.48
C ALA A 98 37.76 29.34 -9.56
N GLN A 99 37.60 29.82 -10.79
CA GLN A 99 37.50 28.94 -11.94
C GLN A 99 38.90 28.36 -12.21
N ARG A 100 39.09 27.07 -11.94
CA ARG A 100 40.41 26.43 -12.11
C ARG A 100 40.74 26.17 -13.57
N ASP A 101 39.73 25.83 -14.37
CA ASP A 101 39.85 25.53 -15.79
C ASP A 101 38.76 26.25 -16.60
N PHE A 102 39.11 26.70 -17.81
CA PHE A 102 38.17 27.37 -18.73
C PHE A 102 36.96 26.47 -19.05
N ARG A 103 37.21 25.19 -19.35
CA ARG A 103 36.20 24.14 -19.55
C ARG A 103 36.84 22.77 -19.33
N LEU A 104 36.00 21.75 -19.16
CA LEU A 104 36.38 20.35 -19.27
C LEU A 104 35.75 19.74 -20.53
N TYR A 105 36.55 19.21 -21.43
CA TYR A 105 36.12 18.64 -22.70
C TYR A 105 37.01 17.46 -23.09
N LYS A 106 36.39 16.38 -23.58
CA LYS A 106 37.12 15.16 -23.92
C LYS A 106 38.21 15.39 -24.98
N ASP A 107 37.95 16.30 -25.93
CA ASP A 107 38.85 16.55 -27.07
C ASP A 107 40.08 17.39 -26.70
N ASP A 108 40.04 18.15 -25.60
CA ASP A 108 41.22 18.85 -25.06
C ASP A 108 41.90 18.07 -23.92
N GLY A 109 41.52 16.80 -23.72
CA GLY A 109 42.15 15.87 -22.79
C GLY A 109 41.83 16.11 -21.32
N THR A 110 40.89 17.01 -21.03
CA THR A 110 40.48 17.35 -19.66
C THR A 110 39.30 16.48 -19.20
N SER A 111 39.15 16.28 -17.89
CA SER A 111 38.09 15.43 -17.32
C SER A 111 37.74 15.85 -15.90
N ALA A 112 36.48 15.68 -15.53
CA ALA A 112 35.99 15.82 -14.17
C ALA A 112 36.69 14.85 -13.20
N ASP A 113 37.24 13.73 -13.67
CA ASP A 113 37.89 12.74 -12.79
C ASP A 113 39.21 13.25 -12.18
N VAL A 114 39.85 14.24 -12.80
CA VAL A 114 41.09 14.87 -12.33
C VAL A 114 40.87 16.32 -11.87
N PHE A 115 39.65 16.82 -12.00
CA PHE A 115 39.25 18.15 -11.54
C PHE A 115 38.95 18.12 -10.04
N GLY A 116 39.44 19.11 -9.30
CA GLY A 116 39.22 19.21 -7.85
C GLY A 116 39.16 20.66 -7.39
N GLN A 117 38.57 20.93 -6.22
CA GLN A 117 38.61 22.23 -5.53
C GLN A 117 38.40 23.48 -6.41
N GLY A 118 37.31 23.56 -7.17
CA GLY A 118 37.04 24.69 -8.05
C GLY A 118 35.70 24.63 -8.77
N THR A 119 35.45 25.61 -9.64
CA THR A 119 34.29 25.63 -10.55
C THR A 119 34.74 25.62 -12.01
N THR A 120 33.92 25.04 -12.90
CA THR A 120 34.14 25.06 -14.36
C THR A 120 32.86 24.70 -15.12
N PHE A 121 32.91 24.67 -16.45
CA PHE A 121 31.88 24.08 -17.31
C PHE A 121 32.39 22.77 -17.90
N CYS A 122 31.66 21.68 -17.73
CA CYS A 122 32.04 20.35 -18.22
C CYS A 122 31.14 19.93 -19.38
N TYR A 123 31.73 19.52 -20.50
CA TYR A 123 31.04 18.94 -21.65
C TYR A 123 30.97 17.42 -21.51
N ALA A 124 30.36 16.95 -20.42
CA ALA A 124 30.23 15.53 -20.06
C ALA A 124 31.56 14.74 -20.12
N ALA A 125 32.68 15.42 -19.88
CA ALA A 125 34.00 14.84 -19.81
C ALA A 125 34.23 14.29 -18.39
N GLY A 126 33.87 13.04 -18.14
CA GLY A 126 33.94 12.42 -16.81
C GLY A 126 32.78 12.79 -15.86
N SER A 127 31.85 13.63 -16.32
CA SER A 127 30.59 13.95 -15.63
C SER A 127 29.38 13.45 -16.44
N PRO A 128 28.22 13.24 -15.82
CA PRO A 128 27.03 12.70 -16.49
C PRO A 128 26.40 13.69 -17.46
N TYR A 129 26.56 15.01 -17.24
CA TYR A 129 25.87 16.04 -18.01
C TYR A 129 26.82 17.10 -18.58
N ASN A 130 26.38 17.71 -19.68
CA ASN A 130 26.94 18.95 -20.20
C ASN A 130 26.44 20.11 -19.34
N GLY A 131 27.32 20.79 -18.63
CA GLY A 131 26.93 21.94 -17.82
C GLY A 131 27.91 22.30 -16.71
N PRO A 132 27.50 23.20 -15.80
CA PRO A 132 28.34 23.63 -14.67
C PRO A 132 28.79 22.45 -13.81
N LEU A 133 30.04 22.50 -13.37
CA LEU A 133 30.65 21.58 -12.44
C LEU A 133 31.27 22.37 -11.29
N LEU A 134 30.96 21.96 -10.06
CA LEU A 134 31.57 22.42 -8.83
C LEU A 134 32.27 21.23 -8.16
N SER A 135 33.53 21.40 -7.77
CA SER A 135 34.27 20.47 -6.91
C SER A 135 34.69 21.18 -5.64
N PHE A 136 34.40 20.61 -4.49
CA PHE A 136 34.65 21.24 -3.19
C PHE A 136 34.79 20.20 -2.08
N GLY A 137 35.41 20.64 -0.98
CA GLY A 137 35.73 19.74 0.13
C GLY A 137 36.96 18.88 -0.20
N GLY A 138 37.61 18.36 0.83
CA GLY A 138 38.76 17.48 0.65
C GLY A 138 39.85 17.74 1.69
N LEU A 139 40.14 16.73 2.51
CA LEU A 139 41.41 16.58 3.21
C LEU A 139 42.49 16.37 2.14
N ASP A 140 43.30 17.40 1.88
CA ASP A 140 44.41 17.39 0.91
C ASP A 140 44.04 17.00 -0.54
N GLY A 141 42.80 17.27 -0.97
CA GLY A 141 42.33 16.98 -2.34
C GLY A 141 42.03 15.50 -2.64
N GLY A 142 42.02 14.65 -1.61
CA GLY A 142 41.69 13.24 -1.72
C GLY A 142 40.19 12.91 -1.59
N TYR A 143 39.40 13.82 -1.02
CA TYR A 143 38.02 13.55 -0.58
C TYR A 143 37.00 14.55 -1.13
N ASP A 144 37.22 15.03 -2.35
CA ASP A 144 36.37 16.02 -3.01
C ASP A 144 34.93 15.51 -3.23
N CYS A 145 33.97 16.42 -3.12
CA CYS A 145 32.60 16.28 -3.61
C CYS A 145 32.44 17.06 -4.90
N GLN A 146 31.90 16.42 -5.92
CA GLN A 146 31.55 17.06 -7.19
C GLN A 146 30.05 17.13 -7.37
N ILE A 147 29.57 18.27 -7.89
CA ILE A 147 28.18 18.49 -8.29
C ILE A 147 28.17 18.97 -9.74
N ASN A 148 27.41 18.29 -10.59
CA ASN A 148 27.24 18.62 -11.99
C ASN A 148 25.75 18.81 -12.31
N ALA A 149 25.42 19.97 -12.88
CA ALA A 149 24.07 20.29 -13.33
C ALA A 149 24.01 20.28 -14.86
N GLU A 150 22.90 19.82 -15.41
CA GLU A 150 22.64 19.86 -16.85
C GLU A 150 22.29 21.28 -17.31
N TYR A 151 22.94 21.73 -18.37
CA TYR A 151 22.75 23.06 -18.95
C TYR A 151 21.45 23.18 -19.78
N TYR A 152 21.05 22.13 -20.50
CA TYR A 152 19.99 22.22 -21.51
C TYR A 152 18.60 22.48 -20.91
N ASP A 153 18.11 21.56 -20.08
CA ASP A 153 16.77 21.65 -19.50
C ASP A 153 16.77 22.24 -18.07
N GLY A 154 17.93 22.30 -17.41
CA GLY A 154 18.13 22.78 -16.05
C GLY A 154 17.46 21.92 -14.97
N LYS A 155 17.01 20.69 -15.28
CA LYS A 155 16.23 19.83 -14.38
C LYS A 155 17.06 18.70 -13.77
N THR A 156 18.28 18.50 -14.21
CA THR A 156 19.07 17.37 -13.73
C THR A 156 20.31 17.84 -12.99
N ILE A 157 20.46 17.36 -11.75
CA ILE A 157 21.66 17.57 -10.93
C ILE A 157 22.14 16.20 -10.46
N ALA A 158 23.43 15.95 -10.59
CA ALA A 158 24.08 14.79 -10.00
C ALA A 158 25.25 15.22 -9.13
N PHE A 159 25.59 14.36 -8.15
CA PHE A 159 26.77 14.52 -7.33
C PHE A 159 27.53 13.21 -7.22
N ARG A 160 28.82 13.30 -6.86
CA ARG A 160 29.64 12.16 -6.45
C ARG A 160 30.66 12.62 -5.43
N VAL A 161 31.21 11.66 -4.67
CA VAL A 161 32.28 11.92 -3.71
C VAL A 161 33.48 11.03 -4.02
N ARG A 162 34.68 11.54 -3.80
CA ARG A 162 35.92 10.78 -3.95
C ARG A 162 36.23 10.02 -2.66
N ASN A 163 36.59 8.76 -2.78
CA ASN A 163 37.19 8.00 -1.70
C ASN A 163 38.70 8.23 -1.72
N GLY A 164 39.20 9.05 -0.79
CA GLY A 164 40.63 9.39 -0.70
C GLY A 164 41.53 8.23 -0.29
N ASP A 165 41.02 7.23 0.44
CA ASP A 165 41.82 6.06 0.82
C ASP A 165 42.08 5.14 -0.38
N LYS A 166 41.09 5.01 -1.26
CA LYS A 166 41.16 4.18 -2.48
C LYS A 166 41.59 4.95 -3.71
N GLN A 167 41.67 6.27 -3.62
CA GLN A 167 41.96 7.18 -4.74
C GLN A 167 40.97 7.02 -5.92
N THR A 168 39.72 6.63 -5.64
CA THR A 168 38.68 6.38 -6.66
C THR A 168 37.46 7.26 -6.45
N TRP A 169 36.82 7.66 -7.55
CA TRP A 169 35.49 8.29 -7.52
C TRP A 169 34.40 7.26 -7.27
N ASN A 170 33.45 7.60 -6.40
CA ASN A 170 32.19 6.87 -6.34
C ASN A 170 31.33 7.18 -7.58
N PRO A 171 30.37 6.30 -7.92
CA PRO A 171 29.42 6.55 -9.00
C PRO A 171 28.65 7.87 -8.81
N TRP A 172 28.26 8.49 -9.92
CA TRP A 172 27.37 9.64 -9.91
C TRP A 172 25.97 9.27 -9.44
N LEU A 173 25.44 10.01 -8.46
CA LEU A 173 24.09 9.89 -7.93
C LEU A 173 23.25 11.10 -8.38
N ARG A 174 22.03 10.85 -8.84
CA ARG A 174 21.10 11.90 -9.28
C ARG A 174 20.25 12.41 -8.11
N LEU A 175 20.09 13.72 -7.99
CA LEU A 175 19.14 14.33 -7.06
C LEU A 175 17.73 14.29 -7.64
N ILE A 176 16.77 13.78 -6.88
CA ILE A 176 15.36 13.74 -7.25
C ILE A 176 14.66 14.99 -6.69
N HIS A 177 13.94 15.73 -7.53
CA HIS A 177 13.09 16.86 -7.16
C HIS A 177 11.85 16.94 -8.06
N GLU A 178 10.92 17.82 -7.74
CA GLU A 178 9.62 17.94 -8.44
C GLU A 178 9.72 18.12 -9.96
N GLY A 179 10.83 18.68 -10.45
CA GLY A 179 11.07 18.92 -11.87
C GLY A 179 11.67 17.73 -12.64
N ASN A 180 12.13 16.67 -11.95
CA ASN A 180 12.82 15.53 -12.56
C ASN A 180 12.39 14.15 -12.01
N VAL A 181 11.25 14.10 -11.31
CA VAL A 181 10.57 12.85 -10.99
C VAL A 181 9.95 12.31 -12.28
N ALA A 182 10.34 11.11 -12.68
CA ALA A 182 9.75 10.45 -13.84
C ALA A 182 8.26 10.15 -13.58
N THR A 183 7.43 10.37 -14.60
CA THR A 183 5.99 10.02 -14.58
C THR A 183 5.72 8.68 -15.28
N LYS A 184 6.75 8.04 -15.85
CA LYS A 184 6.71 6.71 -16.49
C LYS A 184 8.10 6.05 -16.41
N GLY A 185 8.15 4.71 -16.46
CA GLY A 185 9.40 3.93 -16.45
C GLY A 185 9.64 3.14 -15.16
N SER A 186 10.86 2.62 -14.98
CA SER A 186 11.26 1.82 -13.80
C SER A 186 11.39 2.64 -12.51
N ASP A 187 11.65 3.94 -12.62
CA ASP A 187 11.98 4.82 -11.48
C ASP A 187 10.90 5.91 -11.29
N VAL A 188 9.64 5.50 -11.33
CA VAL A 188 8.50 6.40 -11.04
C VAL A 188 8.28 6.47 -9.55
N VAL A 189 8.33 7.68 -9.00
CA VAL A 189 7.97 7.91 -7.59
C VAL A 189 6.44 7.87 -7.49
N LEU A 190 5.92 6.92 -6.70
CA LEU A 190 4.50 6.85 -6.40
C LEU A 190 4.13 8.00 -5.45
N LYS A 191 3.26 8.92 -5.91
CA LYS A 191 2.76 10.01 -5.09
C LYS A 191 1.63 9.50 -4.18
N THR A 192 1.70 9.83 -2.91
CA THR A 192 0.58 9.68 -1.96
C THR A 192 -0.15 11.01 -1.80
N GLU A 193 -1.37 10.94 -1.28
CA GLU A 193 -2.08 12.09 -0.72
C GLU A 193 -1.38 12.59 0.57
N ALA A 194 -1.84 13.75 1.07
CA ALA A 194 -1.29 14.38 2.27
C ALA A 194 -1.44 13.50 3.54
N ASN A 195 -2.42 12.61 3.57
CA ASN A 195 -2.67 11.64 4.64
C ASN A 195 -1.87 10.32 4.46
N GLY A 196 -1.05 10.21 3.41
CA GLY A 196 -0.27 9.01 3.09
C GLY A 196 -1.04 7.95 2.28
N TYR A 197 -2.29 8.20 1.90
CA TYR A 197 -3.07 7.26 1.08
C TYR A 197 -2.70 7.33 -0.40
N LEU A 198 -2.99 6.25 -1.12
CA LEU A 198 -2.91 6.23 -2.57
C LEU A 198 -4.19 6.84 -3.14
N GLY A 199 -4.12 8.09 -3.62
CA GLY A 199 -5.21 8.76 -4.32
C GLY A 199 -5.33 8.29 -5.76
N VAL A 200 -5.80 7.06 -5.97
CA VAL A 200 -5.92 6.47 -7.32
C VAL A 200 -7.31 6.74 -7.89
N GLU A 201 -7.40 7.63 -8.89
CA GLU A 201 -8.66 7.94 -9.60
C GLU A 201 -8.88 7.06 -10.86
N ASN A 202 -8.03 6.06 -11.08
CA ASN A 202 -8.05 5.19 -12.26
C ASN A 202 -7.73 3.73 -11.89
N TRP A 203 -7.69 2.84 -12.89
CA TRP A 203 -7.42 1.43 -12.69
C TRP A 203 -5.98 1.17 -12.22
N VAL A 204 -5.83 0.33 -11.18
CA VAL A 204 -4.52 -0.24 -10.80
C VAL A 204 -4.31 -1.52 -11.60
N ARG A 205 -3.28 -1.54 -12.46
CA ARG A 205 -2.88 -2.74 -13.18
C ARG A 205 -1.95 -3.59 -12.30
N VAL A 206 -2.32 -4.84 -12.08
CA VAL A 206 -1.47 -5.85 -11.44
C VAL A 206 -0.95 -6.85 -12.47
N GLY A 207 0.26 -7.37 -12.26
CA GLY A 207 0.80 -8.47 -13.05
C GLY A 207 0.11 -9.79 -12.75
N GLN A 208 0.32 -10.80 -13.59
CA GLN A 208 -0.17 -12.16 -13.32
C GLN A 208 0.46 -12.69 -12.03
N GLN A 209 -0.35 -13.32 -11.18
CA GLN A 209 0.07 -13.87 -9.88
C GLN A 209 0.68 -12.83 -8.92
N THR A 210 0.42 -11.53 -9.13
CA THR A 210 0.81 -10.44 -8.22
C THR A 210 -0.42 -9.72 -7.70
N GLY A 211 -0.33 -9.07 -6.55
CA GLY A 211 -1.46 -8.35 -5.99
C GLY A 211 -1.12 -7.69 -4.67
N LEU A 212 -2.11 -7.62 -3.79
CA LEU A 212 -1.93 -7.13 -2.43
C LEU A 212 -1.53 -8.28 -1.53
N TYR A 213 -0.52 -8.08 -0.70
CA TYR A 213 -0.14 -9.06 0.33
C TYR A 213 0.25 -8.34 1.61
N THR A 214 0.07 -9.01 2.75
CA THR A 214 0.54 -8.53 4.05
C THR A 214 1.89 -9.12 4.39
N ALA A 215 2.65 -8.49 5.29
CA ALA A 215 3.91 -9.04 5.78
C ALA A 215 3.75 -10.43 6.43
N GLN A 216 2.55 -10.71 6.94
CA GLN A 216 2.15 -11.98 7.54
C GLN A 216 1.74 -13.05 6.50
N GLY A 217 1.62 -12.68 5.21
CA GLY A 217 1.40 -13.63 4.12
C GLY A 217 -0.06 -13.87 3.74
N SER A 218 -0.99 -12.99 4.12
CA SER A 218 -2.35 -12.97 3.53
C SER A 218 -2.29 -12.29 2.17
N HIS A 219 -3.05 -12.77 1.18
CA HIS A 219 -2.97 -12.29 -0.21
C HIS A 219 -4.35 -12.02 -0.84
N PHE A 220 -4.39 -11.05 -1.76
CA PHE A 220 -5.45 -10.82 -2.73
C PHE A 220 -4.85 -10.62 -4.13
N PHE A 221 -5.09 -11.56 -5.04
CA PHE A 221 -4.36 -11.63 -6.32
C PHE A 221 -5.17 -12.36 -7.42
N PRO A 222 -4.88 -12.12 -8.71
CA PRO A 222 -5.45 -12.89 -9.80
C PRO A 222 -4.83 -14.30 -9.80
N ASN A 223 -5.69 -15.32 -9.68
CA ASN A 223 -5.25 -16.72 -9.58
C ASN A 223 -5.26 -17.41 -10.94
N THR A 224 -6.33 -17.22 -11.72
CA THR A 224 -6.47 -17.77 -13.08
C THR A 224 -7.08 -16.73 -14.02
N ALA A 225 -7.24 -17.06 -15.31
CA ALA A 225 -7.67 -16.13 -16.37
C ALA A 225 -8.98 -15.37 -16.09
N PHE A 226 -9.83 -15.88 -15.19
CA PHE A 226 -11.11 -15.27 -14.85
C PHE A 226 -11.41 -15.31 -13.35
N SER A 227 -10.38 -15.44 -12.49
CA SER A 227 -10.60 -15.52 -11.05
C SER A 227 -9.58 -14.73 -10.23
N TRP A 228 -10.10 -14.16 -9.15
CA TRP A 228 -9.33 -13.60 -8.06
C TRP A 228 -9.36 -14.57 -6.89
N ALA A 229 -8.26 -14.64 -6.15
CA ALA A 229 -8.16 -15.40 -4.93
C ALA A 229 -7.92 -14.46 -3.75
N ILE A 230 -8.59 -14.78 -2.64
CA ILE A 230 -8.23 -14.33 -1.30
C ILE A 230 -7.59 -15.55 -0.63
N ARG A 231 -6.35 -15.40 -0.16
CA ARG A 231 -5.60 -16.47 0.50
C ARG A 231 -5.22 -16.02 1.91
N PRO A 232 -5.44 -16.85 2.94
CA PRO A 232 -5.04 -16.49 4.29
C PRO A 232 -3.53 -16.68 4.46
N GLU A 233 -3.01 -16.27 5.61
CA GLU A 233 -1.63 -16.54 6.00
C GLU A 233 -1.31 -18.05 6.03
N HIS A 234 -0.02 -18.37 5.90
CA HIS A 234 0.42 -19.77 5.94
C HIS A 234 0.09 -20.40 7.30
N GLY A 235 -0.60 -21.55 7.27
CA GLY A 235 -1.02 -22.27 8.48
C GLY A 235 -2.40 -21.87 9.01
N ALA A 236 -3.05 -20.87 8.42
CA ALA A 236 -4.42 -20.54 8.76
C ALA A 236 -5.38 -21.66 8.36
N THR A 237 -6.40 -21.86 9.18
CA THR A 237 -7.42 -22.91 9.04
C THR A 237 -8.70 -22.42 8.37
N SER A 238 -8.76 -21.13 8.09
CA SER A 238 -9.91 -20.45 7.50
C SER A 238 -9.46 -19.21 6.75
N ILE A 239 -10.36 -18.73 5.90
CA ILE A 239 -10.25 -17.43 5.25
C ILE A 239 -11.60 -16.73 5.28
N TRP A 240 -11.59 -15.42 5.43
CA TRP A 240 -12.81 -14.65 5.27
C TRP A 240 -12.58 -13.22 4.80
N LEU A 241 -13.61 -12.70 4.12
CA LEU A 241 -13.77 -11.29 3.81
C LEU A 241 -14.73 -10.69 4.85
N GLU A 242 -14.18 -9.93 5.78
CA GLU A 242 -14.95 -9.24 6.81
C GLU A 242 -15.74 -8.06 6.23
N LEU A 243 -16.99 -7.95 6.65
CA LEU A 243 -17.85 -6.80 6.38
C LEU A 243 -18.02 -6.01 7.68
N GLN A 244 -17.80 -4.70 7.60
CA GLN A 244 -17.89 -3.79 8.73
C GLN A 244 -18.97 -2.73 8.50
N ASN A 245 -19.51 -2.17 9.58
CA ASN A 245 -20.30 -0.95 9.51
C ASN A 245 -19.39 0.30 9.46
N GLU A 246 -19.99 1.49 9.36
CA GLU A 246 -19.25 2.77 9.30
C GLU A 246 -18.34 3.00 10.52
N ALA A 247 -18.73 2.48 11.70
CA ALA A 247 -17.93 2.58 12.92
C ALA A 247 -16.77 1.57 12.98
N GLY A 248 -16.57 0.76 11.94
CA GLY A 248 -15.56 -0.31 11.91
C GLY A 248 -15.95 -1.56 12.68
N ASN A 249 -17.21 -1.71 13.11
CA ASN A 249 -17.65 -2.93 13.80
C ASN A 249 -17.94 -4.03 12.79
N ASN A 250 -17.40 -5.21 13.05
CA ASN A 250 -17.68 -6.42 12.29
C ASN A 250 -19.16 -6.83 12.38
N ILE A 251 -19.80 -7.06 11.23
CA ILE A 251 -21.20 -7.50 11.13
C ILE A 251 -21.37 -8.90 10.50
N GLY A 252 -20.26 -9.54 10.15
CA GLY A 252 -20.18 -10.83 9.48
C GLY A 252 -19.21 -10.80 8.30
N GLY A 253 -19.26 -11.84 7.48
CA GLY A 253 -18.41 -11.93 6.30
C GLY A 253 -18.66 -13.15 5.46
N PHE A 254 -17.98 -13.20 4.31
CA PHE A 254 -17.88 -14.39 3.48
C PHE A 254 -16.73 -15.24 3.99
N TYR A 255 -16.96 -16.51 4.29
CA TYR A 255 -16.03 -17.34 5.03
C TYR A 255 -15.88 -18.72 4.37
N GLY A 256 -14.67 -19.27 4.42
CA GLY A 256 -14.37 -20.66 4.11
C GLY A 256 -13.42 -21.29 5.14
N ASP A 257 -13.62 -22.56 5.47
CA ASP A 257 -12.74 -23.32 6.38
C ASP A 257 -11.93 -24.42 5.66
N MET A 258 -10.99 -25.01 6.40
CA MET A 258 -10.16 -26.13 5.94
C MET A 258 -10.95 -27.40 5.60
N TYR A 259 -12.20 -27.51 6.06
CA TYR A 259 -13.05 -28.68 5.83
C TYR A 259 -13.85 -28.55 4.52
N GLY A 260 -13.64 -27.46 3.78
CA GLY A 260 -14.33 -27.17 2.54
C GLY A 260 -15.75 -26.63 2.73
N ASN A 261 -16.09 -26.17 3.94
CA ASN A 261 -17.34 -25.43 4.13
C ASN A 261 -17.15 -23.99 3.66
N MET A 262 -18.18 -23.44 3.00
CA MET A 262 -18.17 -22.06 2.52
C MET A 262 -19.52 -21.40 2.76
N GLY A 263 -19.54 -20.09 3.07
CA GLY A 263 -20.80 -19.37 3.27
C GLY A 263 -20.67 -18.04 3.99
N ILE A 264 -21.70 -17.69 4.75
CA ILE A 264 -21.85 -16.42 5.47
C ILE A 264 -21.85 -16.70 6.97
N VAL A 265 -21.05 -15.93 7.71
CA VAL A 265 -20.89 -16.05 9.16
C VAL A 265 -21.34 -14.81 9.92
N ASN A 266 -21.55 -14.96 11.22
CA ASN A 266 -21.73 -13.86 12.17
C ASN A 266 -20.44 -13.06 12.38
N ALA A 267 -20.56 -11.94 13.10
CA ALA A 267 -19.42 -11.17 13.54
C ALA A 267 -18.42 -12.03 14.33
N GLY A 268 -17.13 -11.86 14.05
CA GLY A 268 -16.06 -12.67 14.64
C GLY A 268 -15.98 -14.13 14.15
N ALA A 269 -16.69 -14.50 13.08
CA ALA A 269 -16.67 -15.84 12.49
C ALA A 269 -17.00 -16.98 13.48
N ASN A 270 -17.77 -16.69 14.53
CA ASN A 270 -18.09 -17.63 15.61
C ASN A 270 -19.37 -18.46 15.37
N GLY A 271 -20.01 -18.31 14.20
CA GLY A 271 -21.21 -19.06 13.87
C GLY A 271 -21.66 -18.82 12.43
N TRP A 272 -22.13 -19.90 11.79
CA TRP A 272 -22.66 -19.87 10.44
C TRP A 272 -24.08 -19.32 10.41
N ARG A 273 -24.37 -18.39 9.49
CA ARG A 273 -25.74 -18.00 9.14
C ARG A 273 -26.27 -18.92 8.05
N ILE A 274 -25.48 -19.05 6.99
CA ILE A 274 -25.73 -19.93 5.84
C ILE A 274 -24.39 -20.56 5.50
N LYS A 275 -24.33 -21.89 5.37
CA LYS A 275 -23.13 -22.59 4.89
C LYS A 275 -23.48 -23.64 3.84
N THR A 276 -22.53 -23.90 2.96
CA THR A 276 -22.50 -25.05 2.08
C THR A 276 -21.36 -25.96 2.49
N ASP A 277 -21.56 -27.27 2.43
CA ASP A 277 -20.50 -28.26 2.65
C ASP A 277 -19.90 -28.74 1.31
N VAL A 278 -18.89 -29.60 1.39
CA VAL A 278 -18.25 -30.23 0.21
C VAL A 278 -19.18 -31.09 -0.63
N SER A 279 -20.34 -31.49 -0.10
CA SER A 279 -21.36 -32.25 -0.82
C SER A 279 -22.38 -31.35 -1.52
N GLY A 280 -22.28 -30.03 -1.34
CA GLY A 280 -23.21 -29.05 -1.89
C GLY A 280 -24.49 -28.88 -1.08
N ASN A 281 -24.58 -29.43 0.14
CA ASN A 281 -25.73 -29.24 1.01
C ASN A 281 -25.72 -27.83 1.60
N ALA A 282 -26.86 -27.16 1.60
CA ALA A 282 -27.03 -25.87 2.27
C ALA A 282 -27.60 -26.06 3.69
N TYR A 283 -26.93 -25.47 4.67
CA TYR A 283 -27.38 -25.41 6.05
C TYR A 283 -27.66 -23.96 6.44
N VAL A 284 -28.85 -23.72 6.98
CA VAL A 284 -29.26 -22.40 7.50
C VAL A 284 -29.55 -22.56 8.98
N THR A 285 -28.84 -21.79 9.81
CA THR A 285 -29.02 -21.84 11.28
C THR A 285 -30.30 -21.12 11.70
N GLY A 286 -30.75 -20.15 10.90
CA GLY A 286 -31.98 -19.39 11.12
C GLY A 286 -33.19 -19.91 10.34
N GLN A 287 -34.22 -19.06 10.26
CA GLN A 287 -35.43 -19.34 9.48
C GLN A 287 -35.19 -19.04 7.99
N VAL A 288 -35.83 -19.82 7.12
CA VAL A 288 -35.88 -19.56 5.67
C VAL A 288 -37.30 -19.10 5.31
N GLN A 289 -37.44 -17.84 4.90
CA GLN A 289 -38.68 -17.32 4.32
C GLN A 289 -38.57 -17.38 2.80
N ALA A 290 -39.40 -18.20 2.17
CA ALA A 290 -39.47 -18.34 0.72
C ALA A 290 -40.90 -18.27 0.24
N THR A 291 -41.12 -17.71 -0.95
CA THR A 291 -42.43 -17.69 -1.60
C THR A 291 -42.91 -19.11 -1.96
N SER A 292 -41.98 -20.03 -2.25
CA SER A 292 -42.28 -21.42 -2.56
C SER A 292 -41.04 -22.32 -2.41
N PHE A 293 -41.28 -23.61 -2.18
CA PHE A 293 -40.27 -24.67 -2.24
C PHE A 293 -40.73 -25.71 -3.26
N PHE A 294 -39.89 -26.00 -4.26
CA PHE A 294 -40.17 -27.01 -5.29
C PHE A 294 -39.12 -28.13 -5.20
N GLN A 295 -39.55 -29.31 -4.78
CA GLN A 295 -38.72 -30.50 -4.81
C GLN A 295 -38.73 -31.12 -6.20
N THR A 296 -37.55 -31.44 -6.75
CA THR A 296 -37.48 -32.20 -8.01
C THR A 296 -38.08 -33.60 -7.82
N SER A 297 -39.04 -33.96 -8.66
CA SER A 297 -39.81 -35.21 -8.51
C SER A 297 -40.14 -35.84 -9.85
N LEU A 298 -39.15 -35.91 -10.75
CA LEU A 298 -39.30 -36.52 -12.08
C LEU A 298 -39.01 -38.03 -12.03
N ARG A 299 -39.70 -38.79 -12.89
CA ARG A 299 -39.46 -40.24 -13.07
C ARG A 299 -38.01 -40.52 -13.46
N SER A 300 -37.42 -39.69 -14.31
CA SER A 300 -36.01 -39.79 -14.74
C SER A 300 -34.99 -39.60 -13.61
N LEU A 301 -35.40 -39.00 -12.49
CA LEU A 301 -34.56 -38.79 -11.31
C LEU A 301 -34.76 -39.88 -10.25
N LYS A 302 -35.62 -40.87 -10.51
CA LYS A 302 -35.99 -41.92 -9.56
C LYS A 302 -35.65 -43.30 -10.14
N LYS A 303 -35.28 -44.22 -9.27
CA LYS A 303 -35.03 -45.64 -9.59
C LYS A 303 -35.94 -46.53 -8.76
N ASP A 304 -36.09 -47.79 -9.17
CA ASP A 304 -36.78 -48.84 -8.40
C ASP A 304 -38.21 -48.49 -7.96
N MET A 305 -38.97 -47.79 -8.83
CA MET A 305 -40.33 -47.35 -8.51
C MET A 305 -41.31 -48.53 -8.52
N GLN A 306 -41.92 -48.81 -7.37
CA GLN A 306 -43.00 -49.78 -7.19
C GLN A 306 -44.14 -49.17 -6.38
N PRO A 307 -45.39 -49.64 -6.56
CA PRO A 307 -46.47 -49.31 -5.63
C PRO A 307 -46.08 -49.69 -4.19
N LEU A 308 -46.50 -48.89 -3.20
CA LEU A 308 -46.21 -49.19 -1.80
C LEU A 308 -46.85 -50.56 -1.42
N PRO A 309 -46.07 -51.56 -0.99
CA PRO A 309 -46.55 -52.95 -0.93
C PRO A 309 -47.41 -53.27 0.31
N TYR A 310 -47.53 -52.35 1.26
CA TYR A 310 -48.30 -52.51 2.50
C TYR A 310 -49.25 -51.34 2.75
N ALA A 311 -50.23 -51.53 3.64
CA ALA A 311 -51.20 -50.50 3.99
C ALA A 311 -50.53 -49.31 4.71
N ALA A 312 -50.86 -48.08 4.32
CA ALA A 312 -50.29 -46.87 4.90
C ALA A 312 -50.98 -46.46 6.21
N LEU A 313 -52.29 -46.74 6.36
CA LEU A 313 -53.04 -46.32 7.54
C LEU A 313 -52.45 -46.87 8.85
N PRO A 314 -52.09 -48.17 8.97
CA PRO A 314 -51.47 -48.70 10.18
C PRO A 314 -50.11 -48.07 10.50
N VAL A 315 -49.39 -47.55 9.50
CA VAL A 315 -48.11 -46.86 9.71
C VAL A 315 -48.37 -45.48 10.31
N LEU A 316 -49.29 -44.70 9.73
CA LEU A 316 -49.66 -43.38 10.28
C LEU A 316 -50.21 -43.47 11.69
N MET A 317 -51.00 -44.50 12.00
CA MET A 317 -51.58 -44.70 13.33
C MET A 317 -50.53 -44.96 14.42
N LYS A 318 -49.29 -45.32 14.07
CA LYS A 318 -48.18 -45.44 15.03
C LYS A 318 -47.53 -44.10 15.36
N ALA A 319 -47.65 -43.10 14.48
CA ALA A 319 -47.03 -41.80 14.67
C ALA A 319 -47.82 -40.97 15.71
N GLN A 320 -47.15 -40.50 16.76
CA GLN A 320 -47.76 -39.66 17.79
C GLN A 320 -47.54 -38.18 17.50
N VAL A 321 -48.62 -37.41 17.56
CA VAL A 321 -48.54 -35.94 17.52
C VAL A 321 -48.24 -35.42 18.92
N ARG A 322 -47.20 -34.58 19.03
CA ARG A 322 -46.76 -33.95 20.28
C ARG A 322 -46.94 -32.44 20.19
N SER A 323 -47.15 -31.82 21.35
CA SER A 323 -46.86 -30.39 21.53
C SER A 323 -45.45 -30.24 22.10
N PHE A 324 -44.68 -29.28 21.59
CA PHE A 324 -43.30 -29.08 22.00
C PHE A 324 -42.84 -27.63 21.83
N LYS A 325 -41.73 -27.27 22.48
CA LYS A 325 -41.04 -25.99 22.34
C LYS A 325 -39.59 -26.25 21.95
N PHE A 326 -39.05 -25.47 21.01
CA PHE A 326 -37.65 -25.60 20.65
C PHE A 326 -36.76 -25.02 21.74
N LYS A 327 -35.68 -25.73 22.08
CA LYS A 327 -34.70 -25.25 23.08
C LYS A 327 -34.07 -23.91 22.68
N ALA A 328 -33.88 -23.68 21.38
CA ALA A 328 -33.30 -22.46 20.82
C ALA A 328 -34.32 -21.32 20.64
N ASP A 329 -35.63 -21.57 20.84
CA ASP A 329 -36.66 -20.56 20.66
C ASP A 329 -36.85 -19.75 21.94
N SER A 330 -36.33 -18.52 21.95
CA SER A 330 -36.48 -17.58 23.05
C SER A 330 -37.89 -17.00 23.18
N THR A 331 -38.75 -17.13 22.17
CA THR A 331 -40.15 -16.67 22.23
C THR A 331 -41.03 -17.63 23.02
N GLY A 332 -40.57 -18.87 23.23
CA GLY A 332 -41.29 -19.89 23.99
C GLY A 332 -42.57 -20.38 23.29
N LYS A 333 -42.64 -20.31 21.96
CA LYS A 333 -43.80 -20.70 21.17
C LYS A 333 -44.04 -22.21 21.30
N THR A 334 -45.27 -22.58 21.66
CA THR A 334 -45.72 -23.98 21.60
C THR A 334 -46.01 -24.34 20.15
N ASN A 335 -45.34 -25.38 19.65
CA ASN A 335 -45.55 -25.96 18.34
C ASN A 335 -46.25 -27.31 18.49
N VAL A 336 -46.90 -27.78 17.42
CA VAL A 336 -47.55 -29.09 17.34
C VAL A 336 -46.98 -29.81 16.13
N GLY A 337 -46.60 -31.08 16.29
CA GLY A 337 -46.02 -31.86 15.19
C GLY A 337 -45.47 -33.20 15.67
N PHE A 338 -44.52 -33.73 14.90
CA PHE A 338 -43.90 -35.03 15.13
C PHE A 338 -42.52 -34.88 15.78
N ILE A 339 -42.15 -35.88 16.60
CA ILE A 339 -40.79 -36.05 17.11
C ILE A 339 -40.13 -37.14 16.28
N ALA A 340 -39.02 -36.81 15.61
CA ALA A 340 -38.38 -37.68 14.63
C ALA A 340 -37.90 -39.04 15.20
N ASP A 341 -37.58 -39.07 16.49
CA ASP A 341 -37.19 -40.27 17.24
C ASP A 341 -38.36 -41.22 17.54
N GLU A 342 -39.60 -40.73 17.46
CA GLU A 342 -40.81 -41.47 17.88
C GLU A 342 -41.66 -41.95 16.68
N VAL A 343 -41.47 -41.38 15.49
CA VAL A 343 -42.25 -41.72 14.28
C VAL A 343 -41.66 -42.92 13.52
N PRO A 344 -42.46 -43.73 12.81
CA PRO A 344 -41.95 -44.80 11.94
C PRO A 344 -40.87 -44.33 10.95
N ASP A 345 -40.01 -45.26 10.54
CA ASP A 345 -38.87 -44.96 9.65
C ASP A 345 -39.30 -44.38 8.30
N GLU A 346 -40.51 -44.70 7.82
CA GLU A 346 -41.06 -44.12 6.59
C GLU A 346 -41.38 -42.63 6.68
N ILE A 347 -41.50 -42.09 7.91
CA ILE A 347 -41.79 -40.68 8.19
C ILE A 347 -40.51 -39.94 8.58
N SER A 348 -39.53 -40.64 9.17
CA SER A 348 -38.28 -40.05 9.63
C SER A 348 -37.27 -39.92 8.50
N ILE A 349 -36.39 -38.90 8.55
CA ILE A 349 -35.21 -38.87 7.67
C ILE A 349 -34.16 -39.87 8.19
N PRO A 350 -33.21 -40.32 7.34
CA PRO A 350 -32.09 -41.13 7.80
C PRO A 350 -31.37 -40.50 9.00
N GLY A 351 -31.12 -41.29 10.04
CA GLY A 351 -30.51 -40.82 11.30
C GLY A 351 -31.48 -40.12 12.27
N ARG A 352 -32.78 -40.05 11.94
CA ARG A 352 -33.86 -39.51 12.78
C ARG A 352 -33.66 -38.08 13.30
N GLY A 353 -32.90 -37.27 12.58
CA GLY A 353 -32.70 -35.85 12.89
C GLY A 353 -33.86 -34.92 12.49
N GLY A 354 -34.90 -35.46 11.84
CA GLY A 354 -36.01 -34.70 11.28
C GLY A 354 -37.06 -35.60 10.63
N VAL A 355 -38.10 -34.97 10.07
CA VAL A 355 -39.23 -35.67 9.44
C VAL A 355 -39.25 -35.39 7.94
N ASP A 356 -39.39 -36.43 7.14
CA ASP A 356 -39.59 -36.33 5.69
C ASP A 356 -41.05 -35.96 5.40
N GLN A 357 -41.27 -34.68 5.12
CA GLN A 357 -42.59 -34.15 4.82
C GLN A 357 -43.17 -34.75 3.53
N ALA A 358 -42.36 -35.02 2.51
CA ALA A 358 -42.83 -35.56 1.24
C ALA A 358 -43.31 -37.00 1.40
N SER A 359 -42.54 -37.82 2.12
CA SER A 359 -42.92 -39.20 2.44
C SER A 359 -44.16 -39.25 3.33
N THR A 360 -44.25 -38.37 4.33
CA THR A 360 -45.45 -38.24 5.19
C THR A 360 -46.71 -37.92 4.37
N VAL A 361 -46.62 -36.98 3.43
CA VAL A 361 -47.76 -36.63 2.54
C VAL A 361 -48.12 -37.81 1.64
N GLY A 362 -47.14 -38.55 1.11
CA GLY A 362 -47.42 -39.76 0.32
C GLY A 362 -48.19 -40.83 1.11
N LEU A 363 -47.83 -41.06 2.37
CA LEU A 363 -48.54 -41.97 3.28
C LEU A 363 -49.94 -41.46 3.63
N LEU A 364 -50.11 -40.15 3.86
CA LEU A 364 -51.42 -39.53 4.09
C LEU A 364 -52.36 -39.77 2.91
N VAL A 365 -51.90 -39.50 1.69
CA VAL A 365 -52.70 -39.71 0.46
C VAL A 365 -53.13 -41.18 0.35
N LYS A 366 -52.21 -42.13 0.53
CA LYS A 366 -52.55 -43.56 0.45
C LYS A 366 -53.51 -43.98 1.56
N SER A 367 -53.33 -43.47 2.78
CA SER A 367 -54.22 -43.78 3.90
C SER A 367 -55.63 -43.24 3.67
N THR A 368 -55.76 -42.06 3.05
CA THR A 368 -57.07 -41.52 2.63
C THR A 368 -57.72 -42.40 1.57
N GLN A 369 -56.97 -42.94 0.62
CA GLN A 369 -57.48 -43.88 -0.39
C GLN A 369 -57.98 -45.19 0.25
N GLU A 370 -57.21 -45.75 1.20
CA GLU A 370 -57.59 -46.93 1.99
C GLU A 370 -58.87 -46.69 2.80
N LEU A 371 -58.94 -45.57 3.51
CA LEU A 371 -60.12 -45.17 4.29
C LEU A 371 -61.36 -44.98 3.41
N ASN A 372 -61.23 -44.35 2.25
CA ASN A 372 -62.35 -44.15 1.33
C ASN A 372 -62.87 -45.48 0.75
N THR A 373 -61.96 -46.43 0.50
CA THR A 373 -62.32 -47.79 0.08
C THR A 373 -63.11 -48.48 1.18
N ALA A 374 -62.58 -48.52 2.40
CA ALA A 374 -63.26 -49.12 3.55
C ALA A 374 -64.62 -48.46 3.85
N GLN A 375 -64.74 -47.14 3.70
CA GLN A 375 -66.01 -46.42 3.87
C GLN A 375 -67.03 -46.80 2.80
N THR A 376 -66.59 -47.00 1.56
CA THR A 376 -67.47 -47.41 0.45
C THR A 376 -67.99 -48.82 0.69
N ASP A 377 -67.11 -49.74 1.09
CA ASP A 377 -67.48 -51.12 1.41
C ASP A 377 -68.45 -51.17 2.60
N LEU A 378 -68.17 -50.40 3.66
CA LEU A 378 -69.06 -50.32 4.82
C LEU A 378 -70.44 -49.77 4.46
N LYS A 379 -70.53 -48.76 3.57
CA LYS A 379 -71.82 -48.24 3.11
C LYS A 379 -72.61 -49.27 2.31
N LEU A 380 -71.95 -50.10 1.51
CA LEU A 380 -72.61 -51.20 0.79
C LEU A 380 -73.17 -52.22 1.77
N GLN A 381 -72.36 -52.65 2.75
CA GLN A 381 -72.81 -53.58 3.79
C GLN A 381 -74.00 -53.04 4.60
N VAL A 382 -73.97 -51.76 4.98
CA VAL A 382 -75.10 -51.11 5.68
C VAL A 382 -76.36 -51.13 4.81
N LYS A 383 -76.24 -50.87 3.50
CA LYS A 383 -77.37 -50.90 2.57
C LYS A 383 -77.96 -52.31 2.43
N GLU A 384 -77.11 -53.33 2.33
CA GLU A 384 -77.53 -54.73 2.26
C GLU A 384 -78.26 -55.17 3.54
N LEU A 385 -77.72 -54.82 4.71
CA LEU A 385 -78.35 -55.12 6.00
C LEU A 385 -79.68 -54.37 6.16
N GLN A 386 -79.77 -53.12 5.70
CA GLN A 386 -81.03 -52.37 5.68
C GLN A 386 -82.08 -53.05 4.80
N GLN A 387 -81.71 -53.56 3.63
CA GLN A 387 -82.62 -54.31 2.76
C GLN A 387 -83.10 -55.60 3.43
N GLN A 388 -82.19 -56.38 4.02
CA GLN A 388 -82.55 -57.61 4.73
C GLN A 388 -83.52 -57.35 5.89
N LEU A 389 -83.32 -56.27 6.65
CA LEU A 389 -84.23 -55.86 7.72
C LEU A 389 -85.63 -55.50 7.19
N GLN A 390 -85.71 -54.79 6.06
CA GLN A 390 -87.00 -54.46 5.43
C GLN A 390 -87.75 -55.72 4.98
N ASP A 391 -87.04 -56.64 4.33
CA ASP A 391 -87.63 -57.90 3.86
C ASP A 391 -88.14 -58.74 5.03
N MET A 392 -87.39 -58.82 6.13
CA MET A 392 -87.79 -59.54 7.34
C MET A 392 -89.01 -58.89 8.01
N GLN A 393 -89.07 -57.56 8.09
CA GLN A 393 -90.25 -56.85 8.59
C GLN A 393 -91.49 -57.13 7.74
N GLN A 394 -91.33 -57.23 6.42
CA GLN A 394 -92.43 -57.55 5.52
C GLN A 394 -92.90 -59.00 5.70
N GLN A 395 -91.97 -59.95 5.86
CA GLN A 395 -92.30 -61.34 6.18
C GLN A 395 -93.04 -61.47 7.52
N LEU A 396 -92.58 -60.77 8.56
CA LEU A 396 -93.25 -60.75 9.87
C LEU A 396 -94.68 -60.21 9.76
N LYS A 397 -94.89 -59.12 9.02
CA LYS A 397 -96.25 -58.60 8.75
C LYS A 397 -97.11 -59.61 8.01
N GLN A 398 -96.57 -60.29 7.00
CA GLN A 398 -97.32 -61.34 6.28
C GLN A 398 -97.70 -62.51 7.20
N GLN A 399 -96.79 -62.94 8.08
CA GLN A 399 -97.08 -63.96 9.08
C GLN A 399 -98.15 -63.50 10.08
N GLN A 400 -98.11 -62.26 10.55
CA GLN A 400 -99.13 -61.69 11.43
C GLN A 400 -100.52 -61.71 10.76
N VAL A 401 -100.61 -61.25 9.51
CA VAL A 401 -101.87 -61.27 8.74
C VAL A 401 -102.37 -62.70 8.55
N LEU A 402 -101.49 -63.66 8.26
CA LEU A 402 -101.86 -65.07 8.11
C LEU A 402 -102.40 -65.65 9.43
N ILE A 403 -101.76 -65.32 10.56
CA ILE A 403 -102.21 -65.74 11.90
C ILE A 403 -103.58 -65.15 12.22
N GLU A 404 -103.83 -63.87 11.93
CA GLU A 404 -105.14 -63.23 12.11
C GLU A 404 -106.23 -63.91 11.28
N GLN A 405 -105.94 -64.24 10.02
CA GLN A 405 -106.86 -64.98 9.14
C GLN A 405 -107.17 -66.39 9.66
N LEU A 406 -106.19 -67.07 10.26
CA LEU A 406 -106.37 -68.39 10.86
C LEU A 406 -107.17 -68.33 12.16
N LEU A 407 -107.03 -67.27 12.96
CA LEU A 407 -107.83 -67.04 14.17
C LEU A 407 -109.29 -66.75 13.83
N GLN A 408 -109.57 -65.94 12.80
CA GLN A 408 -110.94 -65.66 12.33
C GLN A 408 -111.67 -66.88 11.74
N LYS A 409 -110.93 -67.88 11.22
CA LYS A 409 -111.52 -69.14 10.71
C LYS A 409 -111.86 -70.16 11.81
N LYS A 410 -111.44 -69.95 13.06
CA LYS A 410 -111.69 -70.85 14.20
C LYS A 410 -112.81 -70.38 15.14
N SER A 411 -113.30 -69.16 14.96
CA SER A 411 -114.54 -68.62 15.54
C SER A 411 -115.70 -68.77 14.57
#